data_AF-A0A8H7D9V0-F1
#
_entry.id   AF-A0A8H7D9V0-F1
#
_cell.length_a   1.000
_cell.length_b   1.000
_cell.length_c   1.000
_cell.angle_alpha   90.00
_cell.angle_beta   90.00
_cell.angle_gamma   90.00
#
_symmetry.space_group_name_H-M   'P 1'
#
loop_
_entity.id
_entity.type
_entity.pdbx_description
1 polymer ?
#
loop_
_entity_poly.entity_id
_entity_poly.type
_entity_poly.pdbx_seq_one_letter_code
_entity_poly.pdbx_strand_id
1 'polypeptide(L)'
;MSLADSPFVDRLNTNYVPSDSEILEIRALLVDPADELAKLDAQIEEMEITLSQLKKMRASVKAPIDAHRALISPMRHIPLDVLQEIFLSCLPTEHNALIDPAETPLLLGRICRHWRSVSYSTPMLWSSIHIPSLNYGSSPPTLLSKLERLVGAWLERSATCSLSVSLSDSTQHSNSHIETHPLISQLLPMSPRIRHLKLSGDAHFLQPLLQLGAEDLPVLSSIWIQPIASMIFDAHPEARNVSRYQLWRTYPCVFSSGLIHFHFH
;
A
#
# COMPACT_ATOMS: atom_id res chain seq x y z
N MET A 1 -37.21 41.85 -10.06
CA MET A 1 -38.60 41.37 -10.25
C MET A 1 -38.66 39.91 -9.82
N SER A 2 -39.54 39.52 -8.90
CA SER A 2 -39.70 38.10 -8.57
C SER A 2 -40.32 37.37 -9.77
N LEU A 3 -39.98 36.10 -9.98
CA LEU A 3 -40.63 35.26 -11.01
C LEU A 3 -42.17 35.25 -10.84
N ALA A 4 -42.66 35.42 -9.61
CA ALA A 4 -44.07 35.49 -9.27
C ALA A 4 -44.77 36.79 -9.72
N ASP A 5 -44.02 37.85 -10.00
CA ASP A 5 -44.58 39.16 -10.39
C ASP A 5 -44.66 39.33 -11.91
N SER A 6 -44.23 38.33 -12.68
CA SER A 6 -44.22 38.39 -14.15
C SER A 6 -45.64 38.17 -14.70
N PRO A 7 -46.12 39.02 -15.64
CA PRO A 7 -47.39 38.80 -16.33
C PRO A 7 -47.40 37.52 -17.19
N PHE A 8 -46.24 36.89 -17.38
CA PHE A 8 -46.07 35.64 -18.12
C PHE A 8 -45.85 34.41 -17.22
N VAL A 9 -45.99 34.53 -15.90
CA VAL A 9 -45.65 33.46 -14.92
C VAL A 9 -46.28 32.10 -15.25
N ASP A 10 -47.57 32.07 -15.61
CA ASP A 10 -48.32 30.85 -15.93
C ASP A 10 -47.88 30.17 -17.24
N ARG A 11 -47.08 30.88 -18.05
CA ARG A 11 -46.60 30.43 -19.36
C ARG A 11 -45.11 30.05 -19.34
N LEU A 12 -44.39 30.39 -18.28
CA LEU A 12 -42.98 30.00 -18.10
C LEU A 12 -42.88 28.46 -18.00
N ASN A 13 -41.83 27.88 -18.58
CA ASN A 13 -41.59 26.42 -18.63
C ASN A 13 -42.67 25.60 -19.36
N THR A 14 -43.39 26.21 -20.30
CA THR A 14 -44.35 25.51 -21.18
C THR A 14 -43.90 25.56 -22.64
N ASN A 15 -44.57 24.81 -23.53
CA ASN A 15 -44.36 24.88 -24.98
C ASN A 15 -45.10 26.08 -25.63
N TYR A 16 -45.54 27.07 -24.85
CA TYR A 16 -46.26 28.24 -25.36
C TYR A 16 -45.37 29.10 -26.26
N VAL A 17 -45.92 29.55 -27.40
CA VAL A 17 -45.23 30.43 -28.35
C VAL A 17 -45.83 31.85 -28.23
N PRO A 18 -45.06 32.85 -27.79
CA PRO A 18 -45.54 34.23 -27.69
C PRO A 18 -45.81 34.86 -29.06
N SER A 19 -46.80 35.74 -29.12
CA SER A 19 -47.05 36.63 -30.26
C SER A 19 -46.00 37.75 -30.36
N ASP A 20 -45.91 38.42 -31.52
CA ASP A 20 -44.93 39.50 -31.74
C ASP A 20 -45.02 40.65 -30.72
N SER A 21 -46.23 41.00 -30.26
CA SER A 21 -46.43 42.00 -29.21
C SER A 21 -45.94 41.51 -27.84
N GLU A 22 -46.19 40.25 -27.50
CA GLU A 22 -45.71 39.66 -26.25
C GLU A 22 -44.19 39.52 -26.25
N ILE A 23 -43.57 39.26 -27.41
CA ILE A 23 -42.10 39.29 -27.55
C ILE A 23 -41.53 40.67 -27.21
N LEU A 24 -42.17 41.75 -27.64
CA LEU A 24 -41.75 43.11 -27.32
C LEU A 24 -41.88 43.42 -25.83
N GLU A 25 -42.99 43.01 -25.21
CA GLU A 25 -43.20 43.17 -23.76
C GLU A 25 -42.19 42.36 -22.94
N ILE A 26 -41.93 41.11 -23.30
CA ILE A 26 -40.91 40.26 -22.66
C ILE A 26 -39.53 40.91 -22.78
N ARG A 27 -39.16 41.41 -23.96
CA ARG A 27 -37.88 42.12 -24.14
C ARG A 27 -37.76 43.34 -23.23
N ALA A 28 -38.82 44.14 -23.10
CA ALA A 28 -38.83 45.29 -22.21
C ALA A 28 -38.68 44.88 -20.74
N LEU A 29 -39.35 43.81 -20.29
CA LEU A 29 -39.24 43.29 -18.93
C LEU A 29 -37.85 42.75 -18.59
N LEU A 30 -37.07 42.32 -19.59
CA LEU A 30 -35.74 41.75 -19.40
C LEU A 30 -34.62 42.79 -19.30
N VAL A 31 -34.86 44.06 -19.64
CA VAL A 31 -33.83 45.11 -19.65
C VAL A 31 -33.19 45.29 -18.27
N ASP A 32 -33.98 45.63 -17.25
CA ASP A 32 -33.44 45.90 -15.91
C ASP A 32 -32.81 44.66 -15.25
N PRO A 33 -33.42 43.45 -15.29
CA PRO A 33 -32.79 42.25 -14.74
C PRO A 33 -31.50 41.84 -15.47
N ALA A 34 -31.43 42.06 -16.79
CA ALA A 34 -30.20 41.79 -17.55
C ALA A 34 -29.08 42.76 -17.15
N ASP A 35 -29.40 44.05 -16.96
CA ASP A 35 -28.45 45.05 -16.49
C ASP A 35 -27.98 44.79 -15.05
N GLU A 36 -28.88 44.34 -14.18
CA GLU A 36 -28.55 43.94 -12.81
C GLU A 36 -27.65 42.70 -12.80
N LEU A 37 -27.97 41.68 -13.60
CA LEU A 37 -27.14 40.48 -13.75
C LEU A 37 -25.74 40.83 -14.27
N ALA A 38 -25.64 41.68 -15.30
CA ALA A 38 -24.36 42.11 -15.85
C ALA A 38 -23.49 42.83 -14.80
N LYS A 39 -24.09 43.62 -13.90
CA LYS A 39 -23.37 44.26 -12.78
C LYS A 39 -22.90 43.27 -11.73
N LEU A 40 -23.70 42.24 -11.44
CA LEU A 40 -23.31 41.18 -10.49
C LEU A 40 -22.18 40.32 -11.07
N ASP A 41 -22.26 39.94 -12.34
CA ASP A 41 -21.22 39.17 -13.02
C ASP A 41 -19.88 39.93 -13.05
N ALA A 42 -19.91 41.24 -13.32
CA ALA A 42 -18.72 42.08 -13.25
C ALA A 42 -18.11 42.14 -11.84
N GLN A 43 -18.94 42.22 -10.79
CA GLN A 43 -18.47 42.18 -9.40
C GLN A 43 -17.89 40.81 -9.02
N ILE A 44 -18.48 39.73 -9.50
CA ILE A 44 -17.95 38.37 -9.31
C ILE A 44 -16.57 38.26 -9.95
N GLU A 45 -16.43 38.70 -11.20
CA GLU A 45 -15.15 38.68 -11.91
C GLU A 45 -14.08 39.49 -11.17
N GLU A 46 -14.40 40.70 -10.71
CA GLU A 46 -13.48 41.53 -9.91
C GLU A 46 -13.08 40.86 -8.59
N MET A 47 -14.04 40.25 -7.89
CA MET A 47 -13.79 39.56 -6.63
C MET A 47 -12.93 38.30 -6.84
N GLU A 48 -13.15 37.55 -7.92
CA GLU A 48 -12.35 36.39 -8.30
C GLU A 48 -10.91 36.78 -8.61
N ILE A 49 -10.71 37.90 -9.33
CA ILE A 49 -9.38 38.48 -9.58
C ILE A 49 -8.71 38.80 -8.24
N THR A 50 -9.40 39.51 -7.35
CA THR A 50 -8.88 39.88 -6.03
C THR A 50 -8.54 38.66 -5.18
N LEU A 51 -9.42 37.65 -5.16
CA LEU A 51 -9.20 36.40 -4.44
C LEU A 51 -7.98 35.65 -4.98
N SER A 52 -7.78 35.63 -6.30
CA SER A 52 -6.62 35.00 -6.93
C SER A 52 -5.30 35.68 -6.51
N GLN A 53 -5.30 37.01 -6.43
CA GLN A 53 -4.15 37.80 -6.00
C GLN A 53 -3.84 37.56 -4.51
N LEU A 54 -4.86 37.60 -3.65
CA LEU A 54 -4.71 37.31 -2.22
C LEU A 54 -4.22 35.87 -1.98
N LYS A 55 -4.67 34.88 -2.76
CA LYS A 55 -4.15 33.51 -2.69
C LYS A 55 -2.66 33.45 -3.04
N LYS A 56 -2.22 34.17 -4.07
CA LYS A 56 -0.79 34.27 -4.43
C LYS A 56 0.04 34.94 -3.33
N MET A 57 -0.43 36.07 -2.79
CA MET A 57 0.22 36.76 -1.67
C MET A 57 0.27 35.90 -0.40
N ARG A 58 -0.82 35.18 -0.09
CA ARG A 58 -0.84 34.23 1.02
C ARG A 58 0.22 33.15 0.82
N ALA A 59 0.35 32.60 -0.39
CA ALA A 59 1.37 31.59 -0.68
C ALA A 59 2.80 32.14 -0.52
N SER A 60 3.07 33.36 -1.00
CA SER A 60 4.40 33.98 -0.89
C SER A 60 4.81 34.29 0.55
N VAL A 61 3.87 34.65 1.42
CA VAL A 61 4.12 34.86 2.86
C VAL A 61 4.17 33.54 3.64
N LYS A 62 3.30 32.58 3.30
CA LYS A 62 3.22 31.28 3.99
C LYS A 62 4.45 30.41 3.74
N ALA A 63 5.00 30.41 2.53
CA ALA A 63 6.16 29.59 2.17
C ALA A 63 7.39 29.82 3.10
N PRO A 64 7.87 31.05 3.33
CA PRO A 64 8.99 31.28 4.24
C PRO A 64 8.62 30.95 5.69
N ILE A 65 7.39 31.24 6.15
CA ILE A 65 6.96 30.88 7.51
C ILE A 65 7.05 29.37 7.73
N ASP A 66 6.50 28.58 6.81
CA ASP A 66 6.50 27.12 6.89
C ASP A 66 7.93 26.57 6.83
N ALA A 67 8.81 27.16 6.01
CA ALA A 67 10.23 26.78 5.92
C ALA A 67 10.99 27.03 7.24
N HIS A 68 10.79 28.18 7.88
CA HIS A 68 11.43 28.53 9.16
C HIS A 68 10.85 27.70 10.32
N ARG A 69 9.53 27.48 10.35
CA ARG A 69 8.90 26.55 11.31
C ARG A 69 9.44 25.14 11.17
N ALA A 70 9.66 24.68 9.94
CA ALA A 70 10.28 23.38 9.71
C ALA A 70 11.72 23.34 10.21
N LEU A 71 12.49 24.43 10.06
CA LEU A 71 13.88 24.54 10.55
C LEU A 71 13.98 24.42 12.08
N ILE A 72 13.08 25.08 12.80
CA ILE A 72 13.05 25.06 14.28
C ILE A 72 12.20 23.90 14.84
N SER A 73 11.73 23.00 13.99
CA SER A 73 10.91 21.87 14.43
C SER A 73 11.69 21.00 15.42
N PRO A 74 11.11 20.63 16.57
CA PRO A 74 11.74 19.71 17.53
C PRO A 74 12.21 18.41 16.88
N MET A 75 11.50 17.95 15.83
CA MET A 75 11.83 16.74 15.08
C MET A 75 13.21 16.78 14.41
N ARG A 76 13.80 17.95 14.18
CA ARG A 76 15.18 18.08 13.64
C ARG A 76 16.26 17.98 14.71
N HIS A 77 15.88 18.09 15.98
CA HIS A 77 16.80 18.02 17.11
C HIS A 77 16.79 16.65 17.80
N ILE A 78 15.94 15.73 17.34
CA ILE A 78 15.94 14.36 17.85
C ILE A 78 17.25 13.70 17.41
N PRO A 79 18.06 13.19 18.35
CA PRO A 79 19.24 12.40 18.02
C PRO A 79 18.90 11.22 17.09
N LEU A 80 19.84 10.88 16.19
CA LEU A 80 19.59 9.87 15.16
C LEU A 80 19.18 8.51 15.75
N ASP A 81 19.87 8.09 16.81
CA ASP A 81 19.61 6.86 17.56
C ASP A 81 18.20 6.84 18.19
N VAL A 82 17.79 7.94 18.82
CA VAL A 82 16.44 8.07 19.39
C VAL A 82 15.38 8.02 18.29
N LEU A 83 15.64 8.65 17.13
CA LEU A 83 14.71 8.61 16.01
C LEU A 83 14.60 7.21 15.40
N GLN A 84 15.71 6.47 15.31
CA GLN A 84 15.73 5.08 14.87
C GLN A 84 14.93 4.18 15.82
N GLU A 85 15.07 4.37 17.14
CA GLU A 85 14.31 3.62 18.14
C GLU A 85 12.80 3.88 18.06
N ILE A 86 12.42 5.15 17.86
CA ILE A 86 11.02 5.52 17.59
C ILE A 86 10.51 4.80 16.33
N PHE A 87 11.31 4.77 15.26
CA PHE A 87 10.91 4.11 14.01
C PHE A 87 10.73 2.60 14.18
N LEU A 88 11.61 1.95 14.94
CA LEU A 88 11.52 0.52 15.26
C LEU A 88 10.27 0.23 16.09
N SER A 89 9.93 1.11 17.02
CA SER A 89 8.72 1.02 17.85
C SER A 89 7.42 1.20 17.05
N CYS A 90 7.49 1.74 15.84
CA CYS A 90 6.33 1.89 14.95
C CYS A 90 6.08 0.66 14.08
N LEU A 91 6.98 -0.34 14.06
CA LEU A 91 6.80 -1.54 13.26
C LEU A 91 5.60 -2.36 13.74
N PRO A 92 4.93 -3.11 12.83
CA PRO A 92 3.87 -4.01 13.23
C PRO A 92 4.40 -5.08 14.20
N THR A 93 3.63 -5.32 15.28
CA THR A 93 3.99 -6.31 16.31
C THR A 93 3.31 -7.66 16.10
N GLU A 94 2.18 -7.69 15.39
CA GLU A 94 1.34 -8.88 15.23
C GLU A 94 1.61 -9.65 13.93
N HIS A 95 2.23 -8.99 12.94
CA HIS A 95 2.51 -9.55 11.62
C HIS A 95 3.83 -9.02 11.06
N ASN A 96 4.32 -9.68 10.01
CA ASN A 96 5.47 -9.17 9.27
C ASN A 96 5.04 -7.98 8.41
N ALA A 97 5.93 -6.98 8.28
CA ALA A 97 5.61 -5.73 7.61
C ALA A 97 5.14 -5.93 6.16
N LEU A 98 4.02 -5.32 5.83
CA LEU A 98 3.39 -5.35 4.53
C LEU A 98 4.11 -4.42 3.56
N ILE A 99 4.09 -4.78 2.27
CA ILE A 99 4.49 -3.87 1.19
C ILE A 99 3.33 -2.89 0.93
N ASP A 100 3.00 -2.09 1.94
CA ASP A 100 1.93 -1.09 1.91
C ASP A 100 2.52 0.31 2.18
N PRO A 101 2.30 1.29 1.28
CA PRO A 101 2.68 2.68 1.52
C PRO A 101 2.03 3.35 2.75
N ALA A 102 1.02 2.74 3.37
CA ALA A 102 0.36 3.16 4.59
C ALA A 102 0.92 2.47 5.85
N GLU A 103 1.83 1.51 5.72
CA GLU A 103 2.45 0.79 6.83
C GLU A 103 3.95 1.07 6.92
N THR A 104 4.52 0.97 8.13
CA THR A 104 5.97 1.05 8.34
C THR A 104 6.67 -0.22 7.85
N PRO A 105 7.89 -0.13 7.28
CA PRO A 105 8.73 1.07 7.22
C PRO A 105 8.42 2.05 6.09
N LEU A 106 7.61 1.70 5.09
CA LEU A 106 7.36 2.53 3.90
C LEU A 106 6.72 3.88 4.23
N LEU A 107 5.78 3.90 5.18
CA LEU A 107 5.12 5.12 5.67
C LEU A 107 6.13 6.17 6.16
N LEU A 108 7.17 5.74 6.90
CA LEU A 108 8.21 6.64 7.43
C LEU A 108 8.95 7.34 6.29
N GLY A 109 9.20 6.63 5.20
CA GLY A 109 9.78 7.15 3.98
C GLY A 109 8.92 8.18 3.24
N ARG A 110 7.64 8.38 3.61
CA ARG A 110 6.74 9.35 2.96
C ARG A 110 6.60 10.67 3.70
N ILE A 111 7.00 10.71 4.97
CA ILE A 111 6.78 11.87 5.85
C ILE A 111 7.65 13.06 5.42
N CYS A 112 8.98 12.88 5.37
CA CYS A 112 9.89 13.90 4.87
C CYS A 112 11.19 13.30 4.34
N ARG A 113 12.04 14.12 3.69
CA ARG A 113 13.33 13.67 3.14
C ARG A 113 14.27 13.12 4.21
N HIS A 114 14.31 13.74 5.40
CA HIS A 114 15.15 13.28 6.50
C HIS A 114 14.71 11.91 7.02
N TRP A 115 13.42 11.72 7.28
CA TRP A 115 12.87 10.44 7.74
C TRP A 115 13.07 9.32 6.72
N ARG A 116 12.95 9.62 5.42
CA ARG A 116 13.30 8.68 4.35
C ARG A 116 14.76 8.25 4.41
N SER A 117 15.67 9.21 4.58
CA SER A 117 17.09 8.91 4.71
C SER A 117 17.36 7.99 5.89
N VAL A 118 16.81 8.32 7.07
CA VAL A 118 16.98 7.54 8.30
C VAL A 118 16.36 6.14 8.16
N SER A 119 15.14 6.04 7.62
CA SER A 119 14.47 4.76 7.38
C SER A 119 15.30 3.86 6.46
N TYR A 120 15.85 4.42 5.37
CA TYR A 120 16.62 3.65 4.39
C TYR A 120 18.00 3.26 4.91
N SER A 121 18.59 4.03 5.84
CA SER A 121 19.88 3.73 6.46
C SER A 121 19.77 2.89 7.74
N THR A 122 18.58 2.37 8.08
CA THR A 122 18.36 1.58 9.30
C THR A 122 17.91 0.17 8.92
N PRO A 123 18.84 -0.79 8.74
CA PRO A 123 18.52 -2.11 8.20
C PRO A 123 17.50 -2.91 8.99
N MET A 124 17.47 -2.76 10.31
CA MET A 124 16.50 -3.43 11.19
C MET A 124 15.04 -3.10 10.86
N LEU A 125 14.76 -1.92 10.28
CA LEU A 125 13.39 -1.58 9.85
C LEU A 125 12.90 -2.47 8.69
N TRP A 126 13.82 -3.08 7.95
CA TRP A 126 13.56 -3.90 6.77
C TRP A 126 13.77 -5.38 7.05
N SER A 127 13.98 -5.77 8.32
CA SER A 127 14.26 -7.16 8.69
C SER A 127 13.02 -8.05 8.75
N SER A 128 11.84 -7.50 8.51
CA SER A 128 10.58 -8.24 8.47
C SER A 128 9.82 -7.89 7.19
N ILE A 129 9.25 -8.89 6.51
CA ILE A 129 8.48 -8.70 5.28
C ILE A 129 7.36 -9.75 5.12
N HIS A 130 6.19 -9.29 4.70
CA HIS A 130 5.11 -10.11 4.17
C HIS A 130 5.04 -9.96 2.65
N ILE A 131 5.14 -11.09 1.97
CA ILE A 131 5.04 -11.20 0.52
C ILE A 131 3.64 -11.76 0.21
N PRO A 132 2.74 -10.92 -0.32
CA PRO A 132 1.36 -11.31 -0.56
C PRO A 132 1.26 -12.31 -1.72
N SER A 133 0.20 -13.12 -1.68
CA SER A 133 -0.19 -13.96 -2.80
C SER A 133 -0.60 -13.09 -3.99
N LEU A 134 0.05 -13.31 -5.14
CA LEU A 134 -0.46 -12.87 -6.43
C LEU A 134 -0.87 -14.09 -7.22
N ASN A 135 -2.02 -14.03 -7.90
CA ASN A 135 -2.36 -15.08 -8.84
C ASN A 135 -1.48 -14.92 -10.09
N TYR A 136 -0.37 -15.63 -10.18
CA TYR A 136 0.60 -15.51 -11.28
C TYR A 136 -0.02 -15.80 -12.65
N GLY A 137 -1.04 -16.66 -12.71
CA GLY A 137 -1.75 -16.97 -13.95
C GLY A 137 -2.76 -15.89 -14.40
N SER A 138 -3.16 -14.98 -13.51
CA SER A 138 -4.19 -13.97 -13.79
C SER A 138 -3.75 -12.53 -13.56
N SER A 139 -2.61 -12.32 -12.90
CA SER A 139 -2.10 -10.99 -12.57
C SER A 139 -1.36 -10.37 -13.77
N PRO A 140 -1.49 -9.06 -14.01
CA PRO A 140 -0.73 -8.38 -15.05
C PRO A 140 0.79 -8.54 -14.85
N PRO A 141 1.60 -8.82 -15.89
CA PRO A 141 3.06 -8.94 -15.77
C PRO A 141 3.74 -7.71 -15.15
N THR A 142 3.15 -6.52 -15.34
CA THR A 142 3.60 -5.26 -14.75
C THR A 142 3.46 -5.23 -13.23
N LEU A 143 2.47 -5.94 -12.67
CA LEU A 143 2.27 -6.04 -11.23
C LEU A 143 3.31 -6.99 -10.62
N LEU A 144 3.57 -8.12 -11.27
CA LEU A 144 4.56 -9.12 -10.83
C LEU A 144 5.97 -8.53 -10.78
N SER A 145 6.41 -7.91 -11.88
CA SER A 145 7.72 -7.24 -11.95
C SER A 145 7.86 -6.09 -10.95
N LYS A 146 6.76 -5.37 -10.66
CA LYS A 146 6.75 -4.34 -9.61
C LYS A 146 6.94 -4.96 -8.23
N LEU A 147 6.26 -6.07 -7.93
CA LEU A 147 6.41 -6.77 -6.65
C LEU A 147 7.83 -7.30 -6.47
N GLU A 148 8.37 -7.99 -7.48
CA GLU A 148 9.74 -8.50 -7.48
C GLU A 148 10.78 -7.41 -7.19
N ARG A 149 10.63 -6.24 -7.81
CA ARG A 149 11.53 -5.10 -7.56
C ARG A 149 11.39 -4.57 -6.12
N LEU A 150 10.17 -4.54 -5.59
CA LEU A 150 9.91 -4.08 -4.22
C LEU A 150 10.49 -5.04 -3.18
N VAL A 151 10.31 -6.35 -3.38
CA VAL A 151 10.89 -7.39 -2.53
C VAL A 151 12.42 -7.34 -2.58
N GLY A 152 13.01 -7.30 -3.77
CA GLY A 152 14.47 -7.18 -3.92
C GLY A 152 15.03 -5.95 -3.21
N ALA A 153 14.42 -4.78 -3.40
CA ALA A 153 14.84 -3.56 -2.71
C ALA A 153 14.64 -3.62 -1.19
N TRP A 154 13.66 -4.37 -0.69
CA TRP A 154 13.44 -4.59 0.73
C TRP A 154 14.54 -5.46 1.33
N LEU A 155 14.84 -6.59 0.67
CA LEU A 155 15.89 -7.52 1.09
C LEU A 155 17.27 -6.87 1.05
N GLU A 156 17.56 -6.03 0.06
CA GLU A 156 18.80 -5.26 -0.01
C GLU A 156 18.94 -4.31 1.19
N ARG A 157 17.88 -3.57 1.55
CA ARG A 157 17.90 -2.65 2.69
C ARG A 157 18.05 -3.34 4.04
N SER A 158 17.61 -4.59 4.15
CA SER A 158 17.81 -5.39 5.37
C SER A 158 19.29 -5.71 5.66
N ALA A 159 20.19 -5.46 4.71
CA ALA A 159 21.63 -5.62 4.82
C ALA A 159 22.08 -6.99 5.34
N THR A 160 22.52 -7.11 6.59
CA THR A 160 22.95 -8.36 7.23
C THR A 160 22.03 -8.79 8.37
N CYS A 161 20.93 -8.08 8.63
CA CYS A 161 20.00 -8.40 9.71
C CYS A 161 19.36 -9.77 9.50
N SER A 162 19.04 -10.46 10.60
CA SER A 162 18.23 -11.68 10.56
C SER A 162 16.82 -11.36 10.07
N LEU A 163 16.26 -12.19 9.20
CA LEU A 163 15.00 -11.95 8.52
C LEU A 163 13.82 -12.70 9.13
N SER A 164 12.69 -12.01 9.24
CA SER A 164 11.36 -12.60 9.40
C SER A 164 10.60 -12.50 8.09
N VAL A 165 10.36 -13.62 7.43
CA VAL A 165 9.70 -13.67 6.12
C VAL A 165 8.38 -14.39 6.25
N SER A 166 7.32 -13.79 5.72
CA SER A 166 6.06 -14.49 5.50
C SER A 166 5.69 -14.46 4.04
N LEU A 167 5.28 -15.61 3.51
CA LEU A 167 4.98 -15.80 2.10
C LEU A 167 3.66 -16.55 1.98
N SER A 168 2.75 -16.00 1.20
CA SER A 168 1.45 -16.60 0.94
C SER A 168 1.23 -16.81 -0.55
N ASP A 169 0.67 -17.95 -0.92
CA ASP A 169 0.22 -18.26 -2.27
C ASP A 169 -1.16 -18.91 -2.21
N SER A 170 -2.12 -18.31 -2.90
CA SER A 170 -3.51 -18.74 -2.98
C SER A 170 -3.88 -19.27 -4.37
N THR A 171 -2.91 -19.47 -5.26
CA THR A 171 -3.15 -19.98 -6.60
C THR A 171 -3.61 -21.44 -6.54
N GLN A 172 -4.67 -21.76 -7.27
CA GLN A 172 -5.01 -23.13 -7.58
C GLN A 172 -4.21 -23.51 -8.82
N HIS A 173 -3.04 -24.13 -8.63
CA HIS A 173 -2.20 -24.56 -9.75
C HIS A 173 -2.94 -25.62 -10.58
N SER A 174 -3.43 -25.23 -11.76
CA SER A 174 -3.88 -26.17 -12.79
C SER A 174 -2.65 -26.65 -13.58
N ASN A 175 -1.97 -27.71 -13.10
CA ASN A 175 -1.05 -28.59 -13.87
C ASN A 175 -0.05 -27.97 -14.88
N SER A 176 0.28 -26.68 -14.82
CA SER A 176 1.26 -26.07 -15.73
C SER A 176 2.67 -26.17 -15.14
N HIS A 177 3.62 -26.50 -15.99
CA HIS A 177 5.02 -26.81 -15.70
C HIS A 177 5.69 -25.95 -14.61
N ILE A 178 6.45 -26.67 -13.78
CA ILE A 178 7.18 -26.23 -12.59
C ILE A 178 8.34 -25.31 -13.00
N GLU A 179 8.11 -24.01 -13.09
CA GLU A 179 9.16 -23.01 -12.95
C GLU A 179 9.16 -22.51 -11.51
N THR A 180 10.34 -22.46 -10.88
CA THR A 180 10.48 -21.91 -9.52
C THR A 180 9.98 -20.47 -9.51
N HIS A 181 9.00 -20.21 -8.64
CA HIS A 181 8.39 -18.90 -8.48
C HIS A 181 9.46 -17.78 -8.31
N PRO A 182 9.42 -16.68 -9.08
CA PRO A 182 10.47 -15.66 -9.07
C PRO A 182 10.77 -15.03 -7.70
N LEU A 183 9.77 -14.93 -6.81
CA LEU A 183 10.02 -14.46 -5.44
C LEU A 183 10.77 -15.49 -4.59
N ILE A 184 10.60 -16.79 -4.85
CA ILE A 184 11.35 -17.84 -4.16
C ILE A 184 12.82 -17.78 -4.58
N SER A 185 13.11 -17.54 -5.87
CA SER A 185 14.50 -17.40 -6.33
C SER A 185 15.21 -16.19 -5.72
N GLN A 186 14.49 -15.12 -5.35
CA GLN A 186 15.05 -14.00 -4.58
C GLN A 186 15.27 -14.32 -3.09
N LEU A 187 14.45 -15.19 -2.51
CA LEU A 187 14.54 -15.58 -1.10
C LEU A 187 15.62 -16.61 -0.82
N LEU A 188 15.89 -17.53 -1.76
CA LEU A 188 16.87 -18.61 -1.59
C LEU A 188 18.27 -18.08 -1.18
N PRO A 189 18.85 -17.05 -1.83
CA PRO A 189 20.14 -16.49 -1.41
C PRO A 189 20.14 -15.90 0.01
N MET A 190 18.95 -15.54 0.52
CA MET A 190 18.79 -14.95 1.85
C MET A 190 18.59 -16.02 2.93
N SER A 191 18.49 -17.30 2.58
CA SER A 191 18.24 -18.40 3.54
C SER A 191 19.17 -18.38 4.76
N PRO A 192 20.49 -18.06 4.65
CA PRO A 192 21.37 -18.09 5.82
C PRO A 192 21.00 -17.08 6.91
N ARG A 193 20.19 -16.08 6.56
CA ARG A 193 19.75 -14.99 7.44
C ARG A 193 18.32 -15.17 7.93
N ILE A 194 17.56 -16.14 7.41
CA ILE A 194 16.15 -16.32 7.79
C ILE A 194 16.07 -16.91 9.19
N ARG A 195 15.52 -16.12 10.12
CA ARG A 195 15.28 -16.50 11.51
C ARG A 195 13.86 -16.98 11.75
N HIS A 196 12.90 -16.36 11.08
CA HIS A 196 11.48 -16.64 11.24
C HIS A 196 10.88 -16.81 9.85
N LEU A 197 10.24 -17.94 9.57
CA LEU A 197 9.67 -18.23 8.25
C LEU A 197 8.22 -18.69 8.35
N LYS A 198 7.28 -17.92 7.81
CA LYS A 198 5.86 -18.29 7.75
C LYS A 198 5.45 -18.53 6.30
N LEU A 199 4.92 -19.71 6.03
CA LEU A 199 4.58 -20.17 4.69
C LEU A 199 3.11 -20.55 4.64
N SER A 200 2.39 -20.10 3.63
CA SER A 200 1.05 -20.60 3.32
C SER A 200 0.88 -20.81 1.83
N GLY A 201 0.46 -21.99 1.41
CA GLY A 201 0.28 -22.32 0.00
C GLY A 201 0.23 -23.83 -0.20
N ASP A 202 0.21 -24.27 -1.45
CA ASP A 202 0.26 -25.70 -1.76
C ASP A 202 1.68 -26.27 -1.70
N ALA A 203 1.80 -27.59 -1.72
CA ALA A 203 3.08 -28.29 -1.60
C ALA A 203 4.03 -28.02 -2.79
N HIS A 204 3.51 -27.72 -3.98
CA HIS A 204 4.33 -27.44 -5.16
C HIS A 204 5.01 -26.08 -5.03
N PHE A 205 4.25 -25.07 -4.63
CA PHE A 205 4.77 -23.74 -4.33
C PHE A 205 5.85 -23.77 -3.25
N LEU A 206 5.61 -24.54 -2.18
CA LEU A 206 6.53 -24.62 -1.04
C LEU A 206 7.75 -25.51 -1.30
N GLN A 207 7.73 -26.36 -2.32
CA GLN A 207 8.74 -27.40 -2.56
C GLN A 207 10.19 -26.87 -2.49
N PRO A 208 10.58 -25.76 -3.15
CA PRO A 208 11.98 -25.33 -3.14
C PRO A 208 12.46 -24.89 -1.75
N LEU A 209 11.58 -24.28 -0.96
CA LEU A 209 11.90 -23.89 0.41
C LEU A 209 11.94 -25.10 1.35
N LEU A 210 11.10 -26.12 1.09
CA LEU A 210 11.08 -27.36 1.86
C LEU A 210 12.28 -28.27 1.60
N GLN A 211 13.04 -28.03 0.52
CA GLN A 211 14.29 -28.73 0.21
C GLN A 211 15.50 -28.14 0.94
N LEU A 212 15.38 -26.99 1.59
CA LEU A 212 16.47 -26.40 2.38
C LEU A 212 16.81 -27.30 3.57
N GLY A 213 18.10 -27.46 3.84
CA GLY A 213 18.62 -28.19 4.99
C GLY A 213 18.87 -27.28 6.20
N ALA A 214 19.32 -27.90 7.29
CA ALA A 214 19.77 -27.17 8.47
C ALA A 214 20.95 -26.23 8.17
N GLU A 215 21.84 -26.62 7.26
CA GLU A 215 23.01 -25.85 6.87
C GLU A 215 22.65 -24.58 6.10
N ASP A 216 21.56 -24.60 5.33
CA ASP A 216 21.06 -23.45 4.58
C ASP A 216 20.31 -22.44 5.44
N LEU A 217 19.87 -22.86 6.63
CA LEU A 217 19.02 -22.12 7.57
C LEU A 217 19.63 -22.09 8.98
N PRO A 218 20.88 -21.63 9.15
CA PRO A 218 21.67 -21.78 10.37
C PRO A 218 21.16 -20.93 11.55
N VAL A 219 20.35 -19.90 11.29
CA VAL A 219 19.79 -19.00 12.30
C VAL A 219 18.27 -19.17 12.49
N LEU A 220 17.68 -20.19 11.85
CA LEU A 220 16.24 -20.41 11.90
C LEU A 220 15.80 -20.75 13.33
N SER A 221 14.99 -19.88 13.92
CA SER A 221 14.42 -20.02 15.26
C SER A 221 12.97 -20.49 15.24
N SER A 222 12.25 -20.28 14.13
CA SER A 222 10.88 -20.75 13.97
C SER A 222 10.43 -20.84 12.52
N ILE A 223 9.62 -21.85 12.22
CA ILE A 223 8.94 -22.00 10.93
C ILE A 223 7.48 -22.38 11.17
N TRP A 224 6.59 -21.70 10.45
CA TRP A 224 5.15 -21.93 10.47
C TRP A 224 4.69 -22.29 9.06
N ILE A 225 3.99 -23.40 8.92
CA ILE A 225 3.37 -23.78 7.66
C ILE A 225 1.86 -23.84 7.88
N GLN A 226 1.13 -22.97 7.16
CA GLN A 226 -0.33 -22.91 7.14
C GLN A 226 -0.85 -23.45 5.80
N PRO A 227 -1.41 -24.66 5.77
CA PRO A 227 -2.05 -25.22 4.58
C PRO A 227 -3.33 -24.44 4.25
N ILE A 228 -3.63 -24.24 2.96
CA ILE A 228 -4.90 -23.65 2.52
C ILE A 228 -5.98 -24.74 2.49
N ALA A 229 -7.22 -24.37 2.84
CA ALA A 229 -8.36 -25.27 3.09
C ALA A 229 -8.73 -26.26 1.95
N SER A 230 -8.21 -26.11 0.73
CA SER A 230 -8.30 -27.16 -0.31
C SER A 230 -7.44 -28.39 0.01
N MET A 231 -6.52 -28.26 0.97
CA MET A 231 -5.80 -29.33 1.64
C MET A 231 -6.38 -29.56 3.03
N ILE A 232 -7.54 -30.21 3.10
CA ILE A 232 -7.57 -31.32 4.04
C ILE A 232 -6.51 -32.27 3.48
N PHE A 233 -5.51 -32.65 4.28
CA PHE A 233 -4.41 -33.57 3.93
C PHE A 233 -4.90 -34.99 3.50
N ASP A 234 -6.18 -35.12 3.17
CA ASP A 234 -6.91 -36.33 2.82
C ASP A 234 -7.18 -36.37 1.32
N ALA A 235 -6.12 -36.51 0.52
CA ALA A 235 -6.21 -37.08 -0.83
C ALA A 235 -4.85 -37.38 -1.50
N HIS A 236 -3.71 -36.92 -0.96
CA HIS A 236 -2.41 -37.20 -1.56
C HIS A 236 -1.58 -38.16 -0.68
N PRO A 237 -1.21 -39.36 -1.18
CA PRO A 237 -0.37 -40.32 -0.45
C PRO A 237 0.98 -39.75 0.03
N GLU A 238 1.41 -38.62 -0.55
CA GLU A 238 2.65 -37.93 -0.20
C GLU A 238 2.54 -37.01 1.02
N ALA A 239 1.32 -36.62 1.41
CA ALA A 239 1.08 -35.80 2.60
C ALA A 239 1.21 -36.61 3.91
N ARG A 240 1.08 -37.95 3.84
CA ARG A 240 1.54 -38.87 4.91
C ARG A 240 3.06 -39.02 4.98
N ASN A 241 3.78 -38.44 4.03
CA ASN A 241 5.21 -38.59 3.82
C ASN A 241 5.96 -37.25 3.95
N VAL A 242 5.43 -36.30 4.73
CA VAL A 242 6.13 -35.03 5.01
C VAL A 242 7.49 -35.25 5.70
N SER A 243 7.67 -36.43 6.30
CA SER A 243 8.95 -37.00 6.77
C SER A 243 10.01 -37.24 5.69
N ARG A 244 9.70 -37.01 4.40
CA ARG A 244 10.67 -37.02 3.29
C ARG A 244 11.38 -35.68 3.08
N TYR A 245 10.80 -34.57 3.51
CA TYR A 245 11.43 -33.26 3.35
C TYR A 245 12.52 -33.07 4.41
N GLN A 246 13.69 -32.56 4.01
CA GLN A 246 14.89 -32.51 4.85
C GLN A 246 14.68 -31.71 6.15
N LEU A 247 13.89 -30.64 6.10
CA LEU A 247 13.46 -29.87 7.27
C LEU A 247 12.77 -30.72 8.34
N TRP A 248 12.00 -31.73 7.95
CA TRP A 248 11.19 -32.56 8.86
C TRP A 248 11.95 -33.72 9.48
N ARG A 249 13.06 -34.14 8.86
CA ARG A 249 13.94 -35.18 9.41
C ARG A 249 14.87 -34.65 10.49
N THR A 250 15.05 -33.35 10.54
CA THR A 250 16.12 -32.71 11.32
C THR A 250 15.59 -32.07 12.62
N TYR A 251 14.28 -31.80 12.72
CA TYR A 251 13.72 -31.03 13.83
C TYR A 251 12.38 -31.59 14.36
N PRO A 252 12.14 -31.56 15.68
CA PRO A 252 10.87 -31.98 16.28
C PRO A 252 9.72 -31.03 15.90
N CYS A 253 8.58 -31.59 15.49
CA CYS A 253 7.41 -30.84 15.05
C CYS A 253 6.26 -30.91 16.08
N VAL A 254 5.49 -29.83 16.21
CA VAL A 254 4.23 -29.81 16.96
C VAL A 254 3.11 -29.44 15.99
N PHE A 255 2.12 -30.33 15.90
CA PHE A 255 0.88 -30.09 15.16
C PHE A 255 -0.16 -29.52 16.11
N SER A 256 -0.67 -28.31 15.82
CA SER A 256 -1.74 -27.68 16.59
C SER A 256 -2.69 -26.94 15.65
N SER A 257 -3.98 -27.30 15.67
CA SER A 257 -5.05 -26.57 14.97
C SER A 257 -4.80 -26.35 13.46
N GLY A 258 -4.20 -27.31 12.76
CA GLY A 258 -3.90 -27.22 11.33
C GLY A 258 -2.65 -26.39 10.99
N LEU A 259 -1.94 -25.88 12.00
CA LEU A 259 -0.64 -25.23 11.86
C LEU A 259 0.47 -26.20 12.26
N ILE A 260 1.52 -26.24 11.44
CA ILE A 260 2.75 -26.94 11.77
C ILE A 260 3.72 -25.93 12.35
N HIS A 261 4.16 -26.16 13.59
CA HIS A 261 5.12 -25.32 14.29
C HIS A 261 6.40 -26.11 14.57
N PHE A 262 7.56 -25.55 14.24
CA PHE A 262 8.85 -26.03 14.74
C PHE A 262 9.47 -24.94 15.60
N HIS A 263 9.75 -25.27 16.86
CA HIS A 263 10.54 -24.44 17.76
C HIS A 263 11.96 -24.98 17.78
N PHE A 264 12.92 -24.10 17.54
CA PHE A 264 14.34 -24.41 17.57
C PHE A 264 14.92 -23.76 18.84
N HIS A 265 15.54 -24.55 19.71
CA HIS A 265 16.18 -24.09 20.95
C HIS A 265 17.61 -23.59 20.68
#